data_AF-A0A3C0SR37-F1
#
_entry.id   AF-A0A3C0SR37-F1
#
_cell.length_a   1.000
_cell.length_b   1.000
_cell.length_c   1.000
_cell.angle_alpha   90.00
_cell.angle_beta   90.00
_cell.angle_gamma   90.00
#
_symmetry.space_group_name_H-M   'P 1'
#
loop_
_entity.id
_entity.type
_entity.pdbx_description
1 polymer ?
#
loop_
_entity_poly.entity_id
_entity_poly.type
_entity_poly.pdbx_seq_one_letter_code
_entity_poly.pdbx_strand_id
1 'polypeptide(L)'
;MEVETPDIERSLNPENTLIPYALYDIAVTAEGFDNVVIRGCQILPRRTALQVCNLIPTTLARETEAEEVQVIRVIEIPPNVQFGNFPPKLPEDPDKPLPPPPSGFVVLPEPVIPEFIVVHAGTPTNTGAPNYTVPYRDYIKNVASGEIYATWPESTIRANVYCIISFTLNRIYTEWYRSKGFNFDVTNSTAYDQAFTYGRNIFDNISRVVDEIFSTYIKRAGAKQPLLAQYCDGRNVQCPGWLTQWGSKDLGEQGYIPYDILTNFYGSDIVLERARSVSGSPRSYPGYTLREGASGEPVRTTQTFLNRISQNFPLIPKVAVDGKYGPSTTQQVKVFQQIFGLPQTGEVDYATWYKISAIFTGVTKIAELRSVNKEEIEYEDFIPHCPYSGAPDLPRIRYPKN
;
A
#
# COMPACT_ATOMS: atom_id res chain seq x y z
N MET A 1 -12.93 11.72 -16.35
CA MET A 1 -13.28 13.15 -16.43
C MET A 1 -12.04 13.89 -16.82
N GLU A 2 -12.10 14.71 -17.86
CA GLU A 2 -11.03 15.65 -18.18
C GLU A 2 -11.29 16.95 -17.41
N VAL A 3 -10.21 17.59 -16.95
CA VAL A 3 -10.27 18.77 -16.11
C VAL A 3 -9.19 19.76 -16.50
N GLU A 4 -9.44 21.04 -16.26
CA GLU A 4 -8.43 22.07 -16.41
C GLU A 4 -7.39 21.97 -15.29
N THR A 5 -6.12 22.12 -15.66
CA THR A 5 -4.99 22.06 -14.73
C THR A 5 -4.05 23.24 -14.98
N PRO A 6 -3.28 23.66 -13.97
CA PRO A 6 -2.23 24.65 -14.17
C PRO A 6 -1.17 24.20 -15.18
N ASP A 7 -0.36 25.16 -15.65
CA ASP A 7 0.78 24.86 -16.52
C ASP A 7 1.76 23.89 -15.84
N ILE A 8 2.26 22.92 -16.61
CA ILE A 8 3.21 21.90 -16.15
C ILE A 8 4.50 22.51 -15.59
N GLU A 9 4.93 23.66 -16.11
CA GLU A 9 6.14 24.35 -15.66
C GLU A 9 6.09 24.69 -14.16
N ARG A 10 4.89 24.87 -13.58
CA ARG A 10 4.74 25.11 -12.14
C ARG A 10 5.26 23.95 -11.28
N SER A 11 5.18 22.73 -11.79
CA SER A 11 5.66 21.53 -11.12
C SER A 11 7.11 21.15 -11.47
N LEU A 12 7.67 21.78 -12.50
CA LEU A 12 9.02 21.52 -12.99
C LEU A 12 10.02 22.59 -12.54
N ASN A 13 9.54 23.77 -12.14
CA ASN A 13 10.37 24.86 -11.66
C ASN A 13 10.46 24.87 -10.12
N PRO A 14 11.64 24.63 -9.52
CA PRO A 14 11.82 24.70 -8.07
C PRO A 14 11.54 26.09 -7.51
N GLU A 15 11.65 27.17 -8.28
CA GLU A 15 11.40 28.54 -7.81
C GLU A 15 9.91 28.94 -7.87
N ASN A 16 9.04 28.08 -8.39
CA ASN A 16 7.62 28.39 -8.49
C ASN A 16 6.98 28.56 -7.09
N THR A 17 6.10 29.56 -6.98
CA THR A 17 5.36 29.92 -5.75
C THR A 17 3.84 29.75 -5.87
N LEU A 18 3.35 29.40 -7.07
CA LEU A 18 1.93 29.16 -7.32
C LEU A 18 1.59 27.67 -7.19
N ILE A 19 0.35 27.33 -6.83
CA ILE A 19 -0.07 25.92 -6.75
C ILE A 19 0.12 25.24 -8.12
N PRO A 20 0.83 24.09 -8.19
CA PRO A 20 1.15 23.41 -9.44
C PRO A 20 0.12 22.36 -9.89
N TYR A 21 -0.94 22.16 -9.11
CA TYR A 21 -2.02 21.21 -9.37
C TYR A 21 -3.39 21.90 -9.22
N ALA A 22 -4.40 21.36 -9.90
CA ALA A 22 -5.78 21.73 -9.63
C ALA A 22 -6.29 21.02 -8.37
N LEU A 23 -7.27 21.63 -7.71
CA LEU A 23 -7.94 21.09 -6.53
C LEU A 23 -9.40 20.79 -6.85
N TYR A 24 -9.84 19.58 -6.54
CA TYR A 24 -11.22 19.14 -6.73
C TYR A 24 -11.72 18.47 -5.46
N ASP A 25 -12.96 18.81 -5.08
CA ASP A 25 -13.68 18.11 -4.02
C ASP A 25 -14.59 17.05 -4.64
N ILE A 26 -14.56 15.84 -4.09
CA ILE A 26 -15.31 14.69 -4.60
C ILE A 26 -16.29 14.25 -3.52
N ALA A 27 -17.59 14.36 -3.82
CA ALA A 27 -18.65 13.78 -3.00
C ALA A 27 -19.13 12.48 -3.65
N VAL A 28 -19.21 11.40 -2.86
CA VAL A 28 -19.72 10.11 -3.31
C VAL A 28 -20.85 9.68 -2.39
N THR A 29 -21.99 9.36 -3.00
CA THR A 29 -23.17 8.82 -2.36
C THR A 29 -23.52 7.49 -3.02
N ALA A 30 -23.91 6.50 -2.20
CA ALA A 30 -24.42 5.23 -2.69
C ALA A 30 -25.43 4.69 -1.67
N GLU A 31 -26.53 4.10 -2.17
CA GLU A 31 -27.56 3.52 -1.32
C GLU A 31 -27.00 2.41 -0.42
N GLY A 32 -27.32 2.46 0.87
CA GLY A 32 -26.82 1.51 1.88
C GLY A 32 -25.39 1.77 2.36
N PHE A 33 -24.77 2.90 1.99
CA PHE A 33 -23.44 3.29 2.43
C PHE A 33 -23.41 4.72 2.98
N ASP A 34 -22.48 4.96 3.90
CA ASP A 34 -22.22 6.29 4.43
C ASP A 34 -21.66 7.20 3.34
N ASN A 35 -22.14 8.45 3.30
CA ASN A 35 -21.66 9.46 2.36
C ASN A 35 -20.20 9.79 2.65
N VAL A 36 -19.38 9.93 1.61
CA VAL A 36 -17.99 10.38 1.73
C VAL A 36 -17.75 11.64 0.94
N VAL A 37 -17.08 12.62 1.55
CA VAL A 37 -16.59 13.82 0.90
C VAL A 37 -15.07 13.84 1.02
N ILE A 38 -14.38 13.94 -0.10
CA ILE A 38 -12.92 13.99 -0.18
C ILE A 38 -12.55 15.35 -0.72
N ARG A 39 -11.92 16.17 0.12
CA ARG A 39 -11.58 17.54 -0.19
C ARG A 39 -10.11 17.67 -0.58
N GLY A 40 -9.85 18.54 -1.54
CA GLY A 40 -8.50 18.86 -1.98
C GLY A 40 -7.82 17.77 -2.82
N CYS A 41 -8.58 16.97 -3.57
CA CYS A 41 -8.00 16.02 -4.51
C CYS A 41 -7.12 16.75 -5.53
N GLN A 42 -5.88 16.30 -5.68
CA GLN A 42 -4.87 16.98 -6.48
C GLN A 42 -4.82 16.39 -7.88
N ILE A 43 -4.95 17.24 -8.90
CA ILE A 43 -4.82 16.82 -10.31
C ILE A 43 -3.69 17.60 -10.97
N LEU A 44 -2.69 16.88 -11.44
CA LEU A 44 -1.51 17.42 -12.11
C LEU A 44 -1.68 17.36 -13.64
N PRO A 45 -1.07 18.31 -14.38
CA PRO A 45 -1.18 18.36 -15.83
C PRO A 45 -0.62 17.09 -16.48
N ARG A 46 -1.31 16.60 -17.53
CA ARG A 46 -0.94 15.41 -18.32
C ARG A 46 -0.83 14.11 -17.51
N ARG A 47 -1.43 14.04 -16.33
CA ARG A 47 -1.44 12.86 -15.46
C ARG A 47 -2.86 12.44 -15.12
N THR A 48 -3.06 11.13 -14.94
CA THR A 48 -4.34 10.61 -14.49
C THR A 48 -4.30 10.43 -12.97
N ALA A 49 -5.13 11.19 -12.28
CA ALA A 49 -5.36 11.03 -10.85
C ALA A 49 -6.44 9.96 -10.61
N LEU A 50 -6.17 9.00 -9.73
CA LEU A 50 -7.07 7.93 -9.34
C LEU A 50 -7.51 8.15 -7.89
N GLN A 51 -8.81 8.38 -7.69
CA GLN A 51 -9.41 8.47 -6.36
C GLN A 51 -10.11 7.15 -6.04
N VAL A 52 -9.64 6.46 -4.99
CA VAL A 52 -10.30 5.26 -4.47
C VAL A 52 -11.25 5.67 -3.36
N CYS A 53 -12.52 5.32 -3.50
CA CYS A 53 -13.56 5.64 -2.53
C CYS A 53 -14.05 4.35 -1.84
N ASN A 54 -13.43 4.02 -0.70
CA ASN A 54 -13.86 2.89 0.12
C ASN A 54 -15.09 3.27 0.94
N LEU A 55 -16.28 2.90 0.46
CA LEU A 55 -17.55 3.16 1.13
C LEU A 55 -17.75 2.19 2.30
N ILE A 56 -18.30 2.70 3.39
CA ILE A 56 -18.63 1.91 4.59
C ILE A 56 -20.13 1.66 4.59
N PRO A 57 -20.61 0.41 4.71
CA PRO A 57 -22.03 0.13 4.80
C PRO A 57 -22.66 0.84 6.01
N THR A 58 -23.80 1.48 5.81
CA THR A 58 -24.56 2.11 6.90
C THR A 58 -25.15 1.00 7.77
N THR A 59 -24.77 0.94 9.05
CA THR A 59 -25.29 -0.09 9.97
C THR A 59 -26.70 0.25 10.46
N LEU A 60 -27.66 -0.66 10.23
CA LEU A 60 -29.06 -0.59 10.68
C LEU A 60 -29.24 -0.43 12.21
N ALA A 61 -28.21 -0.71 13.03
CA ALA A 61 -28.28 -0.60 14.49
C ALA A 61 -28.33 0.85 15.03
N ARG A 62 -28.34 1.87 14.16
CA ARG A 62 -28.54 3.28 14.54
C ARG A 62 -29.96 3.80 14.30
N GLU A 63 -30.90 2.91 13.97
CA GLU A 63 -32.33 3.22 13.80
C GLU A 63 -33.11 3.38 15.13
N THR A 64 -32.46 3.82 16.21
CA THR A 64 -33.20 4.28 17.40
C THR A 64 -33.47 5.78 17.29
N GLU A 65 -34.65 6.12 16.76
CA GLU A 65 -35.46 7.33 17.01
C GLU A 65 -34.76 8.67 17.33
N ALA A 66 -33.67 8.98 16.64
CA ALA A 66 -33.18 10.34 16.53
C ALA A 66 -32.91 10.58 15.04
N GLU A 67 -33.36 11.75 14.54
CA GLU A 67 -33.23 12.29 13.18
C GLU A 67 -32.26 11.55 12.26
N GLU A 68 -32.64 11.28 11.01
CA GLU A 68 -31.79 10.73 9.93
C GLU A 68 -30.52 11.59 9.72
N VAL A 69 -29.55 11.52 10.64
CA VAL A 69 -28.26 12.16 10.51
C VAL A 69 -27.46 11.29 9.56
N GLN A 70 -27.53 11.62 8.26
CA GLN A 70 -26.62 11.05 7.27
C GLN A 70 -25.18 11.28 7.75
N VAL A 71 -24.48 10.19 8.08
CA VAL A 71 -23.08 10.26 8.48
C VAL A 71 -22.26 10.62 7.25
N ILE A 72 -21.68 11.81 7.26
CA ILE A 72 -20.77 12.28 6.20
C ILE A 72 -19.33 12.11 6.69
N ARG A 73 -18.61 11.15 6.10
CA ARG A 73 -17.18 11.00 6.34
C ARG A 73 -16.41 12.00 5.48
N VAL A 74 -15.70 12.93 6.13
CA VAL A 74 -14.87 13.92 5.43
C VAL A 74 -13.40 13.48 5.46
N ILE A 75 -12.76 13.48 4.29
CA ILE A 75 -11.33 13.21 4.11
C ILE A 75 -10.70 14.50 3.59
N GLU A 76 -9.76 15.06 4.34
CA GLU A 76 -9.04 16.29 3.96
C GLU A 76 -7.66 15.91 3.40
N ILE A 77 -7.41 16.23 2.13
CA ILE A 77 -6.10 16.01 1.50
C ILE A 77 -5.25 17.27 1.70
N PRO A 78 -4.12 17.18 2.44
CA PRO A 78 -3.25 18.33 2.64
C PRO A 78 -2.51 18.68 1.34
N PRO A 79 -1.90 19.88 1.25
CA PRO A 79 -1.01 20.22 0.14
C PRO A 79 0.09 19.17 -0.08
N ASN A 80 0.56 19.02 -1.31
CA ASN A 80 1.72 18.17 -1.61
C ASN A 80 2.95 18.68 -0.84
N VAL A 81 3.82 17.79 -0.36
CA VAL A 81 4.99 18.15 0.47
C VAL A 81 5.94 19.12 -0.24
N GLN A 82 6.05 19.05 -1.56
CA GLN A 82 6.87 19.99 -2.36
C GLN A 82 6.33 21.44 -2.38
N PHE A 83 5.09 21.65 -1.95
CA PHE A 83 4.44 22.96 -1.92
C PHE A 83 3.99 23.41 -0.52
N GLY A 84 3.52 22.46 0.30
CA GLY A 84 2.99 22.74 1.62
C GLY A 84 4.08 23.03 2.65
N ASN A 85 3.67 23.58 3.79
CA ASN A 85 4.55 23.78 4.92
C ASN A 85 4.53 22.54 5.82
N PHE A 86 5.61 21.78 5.78
CA PHE A 86 5.78 20.57 6.57
C PHE A 86 7.05 20.65 7.43
N PRO A 87 7.04 20.10 8.65
CA PRO A 87 8.25 20.05 9.46
C PRO A 87 9.40 19.32 8.73
N PRO A 88 10.64 19.83 8.85
CA PRO A 88 11.80 19.16 8.29
C PRO A 88 12.01 17.79 8.94
N LYS A 89 12.55 16.86 8.16
CA LYS A 89 12.86 15.51 8.64
C LYS A 89 13.95 15.57 9.71
N LEU A 90 13.74 14.85 10.82
CA LEU A 90 14.72 14.73 11.89
C LEU A 90 15.81 13.74 11.46
N PRO A 91 17.09 14.15 11.43
CA PRO A 91 18.18 13.25 11.10
C PRO A 91 18.26 12.07 12.04
N GLU A 92 18.42 10.90 11.44
CA GLU A 92 18.49 9.63 12.13
C GLU A 92 19.66 8.81 11.58
N ASP A 93 20.31 8.04 12.44
CA ASP A 93 21.35 7.10 12.00
C ASP A 93 20.74 6.13 10.96
N PRO A 94 21.35 6.00 9.76
CA PRO A 94 20.88 5.07 8.73
C PRO A 94 20.99 3.60 9.14
N ASP A 95 21.92 3.26 10.03
CA ASP A 95 22.14 1.91 10.54
C ASP A 95 21.45 1.74 11.90
N LYS A 96 20.21 1.24 11.87
CA LYS A 96 19.48 1.00 13.12
C LYS A 96 20.02 -0.18 13.89
N PRO A 97 20.00 -0.14 15.24
CA PRO A 97 20.22 -1.33 16.04
C PRO A 97 19.14 -2.35 15.70
N LEU A 98 19.56 -3.57 15.39
CA LEU A 98 18.62 -4.67 15.22
C LEU A 98 17.93 -4.96 16.56
N PRO A 99 16.66 -5.36 16.55
CA PRO A 99 15.98 -5.74 17.78
C PRO A 99 16.78 -6.84 18.50
N PRO A 100 16.86 -6.81 19.84
CA PRO A 100 17.49 -7.89 20.58
C PRO A 100 16.83 -9.22 20.17
N PRO A 101 17.60 -10.32 20.02
CA PRO A 101 17.01 -11.62 19.69
C PRO A 101 15.94 -11.91 20.74
N PRO A 102 14.66 -11.95 20.35
CA PRO A 102 13.61 -11.90 21.35
C PRO A 102 13.47 -13.29 21.95
N SER A 103 13.04 -13.31 23.20
CA SER A 103 12.59 -14.49 23.92
C SER A 103 11.27 -15.05 23.35
N GLY A 104 11.10 -15.10 22.02
CA GLY A 104 9.90 -15.69 21.39
C GLY A 104 9.47 -15.21 20.00
N PHE A 105 10.09 -14.19 19.39
CA PHE A 105 9.77 -13.74 18.02
C PHE A 105 10.94 -14.03 17.04
N VAL A 106 10.69 -14.53 15.84
CA VAL A 106 11.78 -14.83 14.91
C VAL A 106 12.24 -13.52 14.26
N VAL A 107 13.43 -13.01 14.58
CA VAL A 107 14.07 -11.96 13.77
C VAL A 107 14.22 -12.53 12.37
N LEU A 108 13.55 -11.91 11.40
CA LEU A 108 13.58 -12.39 10.03
C LEU A 108 15.03 -12.36 9.52
N PRO A 109 15.53 -13.47 8.93
CA PRO A 109 16.91 -13.55 8.45
C PRO A 109 17.18 -12.55 7.32
N GLU A 110 16.13 -12.11 6.62
CA GLU A 110 16.15 -11.17 5.51
C GLU A 110 14.86 -10.33 5.48
N PRO A 111 14.88 -9.13 4.88
CA PRO A 111 13.68 -8.30 4.72
C PRO A 111 12.59 -9.00 3.90
N VAL A 112 11.36 -9.00 4.43
CA VAL A 112 10.15 -9.55 3.81
C VAL A 112 9.19 -8.42 3.49
N ILE A 113 8.59 -8.43 2.31
CA ILE A 113 7.55 -7.45 1.98
C ILE A 113 6.27 -7.81 2.72
N PRO A 114 5.70 -6.93 3.56
CA PRO A 114 4.50 -7.23 4.31
C PRO A 114 3.24 -7.15 3.43
N GLU A 115 2.18 -7.83 3.85
CA GLU A 115 0.86 -7.72 3.19
C GLU A 115 0.23 -6.35 3.50
N PHE A 116 0.30 -5.94 4.78
CA PHE A 116 -0.24 -4.70 5.31
C PHE A 116 0.80 -3.94 6.12
N ILE A 117 0.58 -2.63 6.25
CA ILE A 117 1.34 -1.75 7.13
C ILE A 117 0.35 -0.98 8.02
N VAL A 118 0.69 -0.82 9.29
CA VAL A 118 -0.08 -0.03 10.26
C VAL A 118 0.54 1.36 10.38
N VAL A 119 -0.19 2.37 9.91
CA VAL A 119 0.24 3.78 9.91
C VAL A 119 -0.45 4.54 11.03
N HIS A 120 0.32 5.17 11.90
CA HIS A 120 -0.19 6.09 12.92
C HIS A 120 -0.33 7.50 12.38
N ALA A 121 -1.53 8.08 12.47
CA ALA A 121 -1.86 9.37 11.87
C ALA A 121 -1.50 10.58 12.76
N GLY A 122 -0.29 10.58 13.31
CA GLY A 122 0.22 11.63 14.18
C GLY A 122 1.71 11.46 14.47
N THR A 123 2.24 12.28 15.36
CA THR A 123 3.58 12.03 15.94
C THR A 123 3.57 10.73 16.75
N PRO A 124 4.72 10.08 17.00
CA PRO A 124 4.73 8.79 17.71
C PRO A 124 4.03 8.80 19.08
N THR A 125 4.01 9.95 19.75
CA THR A 125 3.43 10.13 21.09
C THR A 125 1.99 10.65 21.08
N ASN A 126 1.38 10.88 19.91
CA ASN A 126 0.00 11.37 19.82
C ASN A 126 -1.00 10.20 19.98
N THR A 127 -1.28 9.82 21.22
CA THR A 127 -2.20 8.70 21.52
C THR A 127 -3.64 8.91 21.06
N GLY A 128 -4.05 10.15 20.75
CA GLY A 128 -5.38 10.46 20.21
C GLY A 128 -5.50 10.27 18.69
N ALA A 129 -4.38 10.09 17.98
CA ALA A 129 -4.41 9.87 16.54
C ALA A 129 -4.78 8.41 16.18
N PRO A 130 -5.58 8.20 15.13
CA PRO A 130 -5.97 6.87 14.70
C PRO A 130 -4.81 6.11 14.05
N ASN A 131 -4.90 4.78 14.08
CA ASN A 131 -4.07 3.89 13.28
C ASN A 131 -4.84 3.40 12.06
N TYR A 132 -4.19 3.38 10.90
CA TYR A 132 -4.74 2.85 9.66
C TYR A 132 -3.94 1.63 9.20
N THR A 133 -4.61 0.48 9.11
CA THR A 133 -4.03 -0.70 8.47
C THR A 133 -4.35 -0.64 6.97
N VAL A 134 -3.31 -0.54 6.14
CA VAL A 134 -3.46 -0.41 4.69
C VAL A 134 -2.55 -1.39 3.95
N PRO A 135 -2.90 -1.85 2.74
CA PRO A 135 -2.01 -2.66 1.94
C PRO A 135 -0.67 -1.96 1.73
N TYR A 136 0.44 -2.69 1.88
CA TYR A 136 1.79 -2.12 1.79
C TYR A 136 2.01 -1.31 0.49
N ARG A 137 1.60 -1.88 -0.65
CA ARG A 137 1.73 -1.21 -1.95
C ARG A 137 0.94 0.09 -2.01
N ASP A 138 -0.25 0.12 -1.43
CA ASP A 138 -1.12 1.29 -1.45
C ASP A 138 -0.55 2.39 -0.55
N TYR A 139 0.09 2.03 0.57
CA TYR A 139 0.88 2.96 1.38
C TYR A 139 2.01 3.61 0.57
N ILE A 140 2.82 2.83 -0.15
CA ILE A 140 3.93 3.38 -0.95
C ILE A 140 3.41 4.32 -2.05
N LYS A 141 2.30 3.97 -2.72
CA LYS A 141 1.65 4.84 -3.73
C LYS A 141 1.14 6.15 -3.12
N ASN A 142 0.55 6.06 -1.93
CA ASN A 142 0.02 7.20 -1.19
C ASN A 142 1.15 8.17 -0.82
N VAL A 143 2.22 7.64 -0.22
CA VAL A 143 3.40 8.42 0.16
C VAL A 143 4.03 9.07 -1.07
N ALA A 144 4.33 8.31 -2.12
CA ALA A 144 4.92 8.86 -3.34
C ALA A 144 4.03 9.95 -3.96
N SER A 145 2.71 9.77 -3.98
CA SER A 145 1.79 10.78 -4.53
C SER A 145 1.72 12.06 -3.68
N GLY A 146 2.11 12.01 -2.40
CA GLY A 146 2.16 13.16 -1.50
C GLY A 146 3.51 13.83 -1.37
N GLU A 147 4.58 13.07 -1.56
CA GLU A 147 5.95 13.52 -1.37
C GLU A 147 6.55 14.13 -2.63
N ILE A 148 6.14 13.68 -3.83
CA ILE A 148 6.71 14.13 -5.11
C ILE A 148 5.61 14.49 -6.12
N TYR A 149 5.97 15.26 -7.15
CA TYR A 149 5.05 15.52 -8.26
C TYR A 149 5.08 14.39 -9.29
N ALA A 150 3.90 13.93 -9.70
CA ALA A 150 3.74 12.92 -10.74
C ALA A 150 4.21 13.40 -12.13
N THR A 151 4.39 14.71 -12.34
CA THR A 151 4.87 15.30 -13.61
C THR A 151 6.36 15.11 -13.82
N TRP A 152 7.12 14.78 -12.78
CA TRP A 152 8.58 14.63 -12.84
C TRP A 152 9.01 13.47 -13.75
N PRO A 153 10.29 13.48 -14.21
CA PRO A 153 10.84 12.38 -15.00
C PRO A 153 10.65 11.02 -14.33
N GLU A 154 10.43 9.98 -15.13
CA GLU A 154 10.20 8.64 -14.60
C GLU A 154 11.41 8.11 -13.80
N SER A 155 12.64 8.47 -14.20
CA SER A 155 13.86 8.13 -13.47
C SER A 155 13.88 8.74 -12.06
N THR A 156 13.47 10.01 -11.94
CA THR A 156 13.30 10.72 -10.66
C THR A 156 12.24 10.05 -9.79
N ILE A 157 11.07 9.74 -10.35
CA ILE A 157 9.98 9.06 -9.61
C ILE A 157 10.50 7.72 -9.07
N ARG A 158 11.18 6.92 -9.90
CA ARG A 158 11.76 5.63 -9.48
C ARG A 158 12.78 5.78 -8.36
N ALA A 159 13.72 6.73 -8.46
CA ALA A 159 14.71 6.98 -7.42
C ALA A 159 14.06 7.33 -6.07
N ASN A 160 13.07 8.24 -6.08
CA ASN A 160 12.32 8.60 -4.88
C ASN A 160 11.51 7.43 -4.31
N VAL A 161 10.86 6.63 -5.16
CA VAL A 161 10.12 5.44 -4.74
C VAL A 161 11.04 4.38 -4.12
N TYR A 162 12.28 4.21 -4.62
CA TYR A 162 13.27 3.35 -3.96
C TYR A 162 13.59 3.84 -2.54
N CYS A 163 13.76 5.16 -2.33
CA CYS A 163 13.97 5.70 -0.99
C CYS A 163 12.78 5.44 -0.08
N ILE A 164 11.55 5.68 -0.57
CA ILE A 164 10.30 5.44 0.16
C ILE A 164 10.20 3.97 0.60
N ILE A 165 10.39 3.04 -0.33
CA ILE A 165 10.39 1.59 -0.07
C ILE A 165 11.44 1.22 0.97
N SER A 166 12.68 1.69 0.76
CA SER A 166 13.81 1.36 1.63
C SER A 166 13.60 1.87 3.05
N PHE A 167 13.13 3.12 3.21
CA PHE A 167 12.78 3.69 4.49
C PHE A 167 11.70 2.86 5.19
N THR A 168 10.61 2.53 4.47
CA THR A 168 9.50 1.76 5.05
C THR A 168 9.95 0.37 5.48
N LEU A 169 10.69 -0.34 4.64
CA LEU A 169 11.16 -1.68 4.99
C LEU A 169 12.20 -1.64 6.11
N ASN A 170 13.00 -0.58 6.24
CA ASN A 170 13.86 -0.41 7.40
C ASN A 170 13.03 -0.36 8.69
N ARG A 171 12.00 0.51 8.77
CA ARG A 171 11.13 0.63 9.94
C ARG A 171 10.49 -0.69 10.36
N ILE A 172 10.06 -1.49 9.39
CA ILE A 172 9.43 -2.79 9.61
C ILE A 172 10.47 -3.84 10.02
N TYR A 173 11.58 -3.94 9.28
CA TYR A 173 12.62 -4.94 9.52
C TYR A 173 13.29 -4.75 10.89
N THR A 174 13.51 -3.51 11.31
CA THR A 174 14.12 -3.19 12.60
C THR A 174 13.09 -3.14 13.72
N GLU A 175 11.81 -3.38 13.42
CA GLU A 175 10.69 -3.23 14.35
C GLU A 175 10.71 -1.88 15.08
N TRP A 176 11.09 -0.79 14.39
CA TRP A 176 11.56 0.44 15.05
C TRP A 176 10.58 0.99 16.10
N TYR A 177 9.29 0.98 15.81
CA TYR A 177 8.25 1.41 16.73
C TYR A 177 7.76 0.26 17.63
N ARG A 178 7.58 -0.95 17.07
CA ARG A 178 7.13 -2.14 17.81
C ARG A 178 8.06 -2.50 18.97
N SER A 179 9.36 -2.44 18.76
CA SER A 179 10.39 -2.70 19.77
C SER A 179 10.40 -1.68 20.91
N LYS A 180 9.75 -0.53 20.71
CA LYS A 180 9.57 0.54 21.71
C LYS A 180 8.18 0.51 22.35
N GLY A 181 7.38 -0.53 22.12
CA GLY A 181 6.06 -0.73 22.73
C GLY A 181 4.91 -0.08 21.96
N PHE A 182 5.15 0.47 20.76
CA PHE A 182 4.07 0.99 19.92
C PHE A 182 3.36 -0.14 19.16
N ASN A 183 2.11 0.09 18.77
CA ASN A 183 1.29 -0.86 18.03
C ASN A 183 1.14 -0.55 16.53
N PHE A 184 2.06 0.26 15.99
CA PHE A 184 2.12 0.68 14.60
C PHE A 184 3.54 0.51 14.05
N ASP A 185 3.67 0.55 12.72
CA ASP A 185 4.93 0.28 12.02
C ASP A 185 5.61 1.56 11.54
N VAL A 186 4.82 2.59 11.23
CA VAL A 186 5.25 3.92 10.79
C VAL A 186 4.25 4.98 11.23
N THR A 187 4.66 6.24 11.26
CA THR A 187 3.82 7.43 11.41
C THR A 187 3.61 8.13 10.07
N ASN A 188 2.67 9.08 10.01
CA ASN A 188 2.49 9.97 8.85
C ASN A 188 3.16 11.35 9.03
N SER A 189 3.92 11.54 10.10
CA SER A 189 4.60 12.81 10.39
C SER A 189 5.88 12.92 9.58
N THR A 190 6.01 13.93 8.72
CA THR A 190 7.20 14.16 7.87
C THR A 190 8.49 14.35 8.66
N ALA A 191 8.38 14.80 9.91
CA ALA A 191 9.52 14.94 10.82
C ALA A 191 10.13 13.58 11.19
N TYR A 192 9.30 12.56 11.37
CA TYR A 192 9.72 11.24 11.85
C TYR A 192 9.77 10.22 10.71
N ASP A 193 8.75 10.18 9.88
CA ASP A 193 8.57 9.22 8.80
C ASP A 193 8.17 9.93 7.50
N GLN A 194 7.11 9.50 6.84
CA GLN A 194 6.78 9.88 5.47
C GLN A 194 5.35 10.42 5.39
N ALA A 195 5.11 11.35 4.47
CA ALA A 195 3.79 11.97 4.33
C ALA A 195 2.76 10.96 3.84
N PHE A 196 1.83 10.57 4.71
CA PHE A 196 0.71 9.69 4.38
C PHE A 196 -0.62 10.37 4.73
N THR A 197 -1.60 10.23 3.84
CA THR A 197 -2.96 10.74 4.06
C THR A 197 -3.96 9.65 3.71
N TYR A 198 -4.68 9.13 4.70
CA TYR A 198 -5.66 8.07 4.46
C TYR A 198 -6.76 8.54 3.50
N GLY A 199 -6.94 7.81 2.39
CA GLY A 199 -7.97 8.09 1.39
C GLY A 199 -7.65 9.19 0.37
N ARG A 200 -6.42 9.70 0.30
CA ARG A 200 -6.01 10.62 -0.80
C ARG A 200 -6.08 9.96 -2.17
N ASN A 201 -6.14 10.79 -3.22
CA ASN A 201 -5.90 10.34 -4.58
C ASN A 201 -4.41 10.01 -4.82
N ILE A 202 -4.19 9.10 -5.77
CA ILE A 202 -2.86 8.69 -6.28
C ILE A 202 -2.75 8.98 -7.77
N PHE A 203 -1.57 8.82 -8.35
CA PHE A 203 -1.35 9.01 -9.79
C PHE A 203 -1.04 7.70 -10.49
N ASP A 204 -1.52 7.55 -11.73
CA ASP A 204 -1.41 6.34 -12.55
C ASP A 204 0.05 5.94 -12.80
N ASN A 205 0.90 6.90 -13.19
CA ASN A 205 2.30 6.66 -13.48
C ASN A 205 3.11 6.28 -12.22
N ILE A 206 2.84 6.94 -11.09
CA ILE A 206 3.42 6.58 -9.79
C ILE A 206 2.96 5.16 -9.41
N SER A 207 1.67 4.86 -9.60
CA SER A 207 1.12 3.54 -9.30
C SER A 207 1.82 2.44 -10.10
N ARG A 208 2.04 2.65 -11.40
CA ARG A 208 2.80 1.75 -12.27
C ARG A 208 4.24 1.57 -11.75
N VAL A 209 4.95 2.66 -11.47
CA VAL A 209 6.33 2.59 -10.96
C VAL A 209 6.38 1.77 -9.67
N VAL A 210 5.53 2.07 -8.69
CA VAL A 210 5.49 1.33 -7.41
C VAL A 210 5.21 -0.15 -7.67
N ASP A 211 4.23 -0.47 -8.52
CA ASP A 211 3.87 -1.86 -8.79
C ASP A 211 4.99 -2.67 -9.45
N GLU A 212 5.89 -2.01 -10.18
CA GLU A 212 7.08 -2.64 -10.78
C GLU A 212 8.21 -2.87 -9.75
N ILE A 213 8.37 -1.99 -8.76
CA ILE A 213 9.58 -1.98 -7.89
C ILE A 213 9.33 -2.18 -6.40
N PHE A 214 8.08 -2.35 -5.93
CA PHE A 214 7.72 -2.39 -4.50
C PHE A 214 8.50 -3.39 -3.63
N SER A 215 9.10 -4.42 -4.23
CA SER A 215 9.88 -5.45 -3.54
C SER A 215 11.39 -5.17 -3.51
N THR A 216 11.83 -4.11 -4.16
CA THR A 216 13.25 -3.81 -4.34
C THR A 216 13.62 -2.58 -3.51
N TYR A 217 14.61 -2.72 -2.65
CA TYR A 217 15.00 -1.71 -1.67
C TYR A 217 16.50 -1.41 -1.74
N ILE A 218 16.90 -0.28 -1.15
CA ILE A 218 18.29 0.15 -1.08
C ILE A 218 18.94 -0.50 0.13
N LYS A 219 20.20 -0.91 0.00
CA LYS A 219 20.96 -1.47 1.10
C LYS A 219 22.44 -1.23 0.90
N ARG A 220 23.19 -1.03 1.99
CA ARG A 220 24.65 -0.94 1.96
C ARG A 220 25.24 -2.33 1.69
N ALA A 221 26.28 -2.41 0.87
CA ALA A 221 26.94 -3.67 0.56
C ALA A 221 27.35 -4.41 1.86
N GLY A 222 26.89 -5.66 2.01
CA GLY A 222 27.17 -6.48 3.19
C GLY A 222 26.32 -6.20 4.44
N ALA A 223 25.47 -5.16 4.44
CA ALA A 223 24.53 -4.93 5.54
C ALA A 223 23.49 -6.06 5.63
N LYS A 224 22.65 -6.06 6.67
CA LYS A 224 21.47 -6.94 6.78
C LYS A 224 20.18 -6.18 6.50
N GLN A 225 20.04 -5.01 7.12
CA GLN A 225 18.87 -4.16 7.03
C GLN A 225 18.80 -3.38 5.70
N PRO A 226 17.61 -3.04 5.22
CA PRO A 226 17.43 -1.99 4.23
C PRO A 226 18.01 -0.67 4.77
N LEU A 227 18.52 0.18 3.88
CA LEU A 227 18.97 1.51 4.25
C LEU A 227 17.76 2.33 4.75
N LEU A 228 17.85 2.98 5.91
CA LEU A 228 16.92 4.06 6.26
C LEU A 228 17.20 5.27 5.37
N ALA A 229 16.70 5.20 4.13
CA ALA A 229 16.98 6.18 3.09
C ALA A 229 16.17 7.47 3.35
N GLN A 230 16.64 8.28 4.30
CA GLN A 230 16.08 9.61 4.52
C GLN A 230 16.32 10.50 3.29
N TYR A 231 15.39 11.41 3.05
CA TYR A 231 15.36 12.34 1.93
C TYR A 231 14.72 13.66 2.39
N CYS A 232 15.03 14.75 1.68
CA CYS A 232 14.45 16.08 1.91
C CYS A 232 14.12 16.76 0.57
N ASP A 233 13.40 17.89 0.60
CA ASP A 233 13.04 18.60 -0.64
C ASP A 233 14.27 19.08 -1.44
N GLY A 234 15.34 19.50 -0.77
CA GLY A 234 16.51 20.13 -1.39
C GLY A 234 16.30 21.58 -1.82
N ARG A 235 15.11 22.14 -1.58
CA ARG A 235 14.75 23.53 -1.88
C ARG A 235 14.76 24.36 -0.61
N ASN A 236 13.89 24.03 0.36
CA ASN A 236 13.80 24.75 1.62
C ASN A 236 14.75 24.17 2.66
N VAL A 237 15.06 22.87 2.55
CA VAL A 237 15.92 22.14 3.48
C VAL A 237 17.05 21.47 2.70
N GLN A 238 18.28 21.67 3.17
CA GLN A 238 19.45 20.96 2.65
C GLN A 238 19.75 19.74 3.53
N CYS A 239 20.05 18.60 2.91
CA CYS A 239 20.33 17.35 3.61
C CYS A 239 21.56 16.63 3.01
N PRO A 240 22.78 16.98 3.44
CA PRO A 240 23.99 16.33 2.95
C PRO A 240 23.98 14.81 3.20
N GLY A 241 24.29 14.03 2.17
CA GLY A 241 24.31 12.56 2.22
C GLY A 241 22.95 11.88 2.06
N TRP A 242 21.88 12.66 1.84
CA TRP A 242 20.54 12.17 1.54
C TRP A 242 20.12 12.59 0.14
N LEU A 243 19.14 11.90 -0.43
CA LEU A 243 18.51 12.33 -1.67
C LEU A 243 17.76 13.65 -1.44
N THR A 244 18.11 14.65 -2.24
CA THR A 244 17.30 15.85 -2.40
C THR A 244 16.29 15.62 -3.52
N GLN A 245 15.01 15.84 -3.27
CA GLN A 245 13.94 15.55 -4.23
C GLN A 245 14.08 16.41 -5.49
N TRP A 246 14.31 17.71 -5.35
CA TRP A 246 14.58 18.60 -6.50
C TRP A 246 15.90 18.26 -7.21
N GLY A 247 16.99 17.98 -6.48
CA GLY A 247 18.24 17.55 -7.13
C GLY A 247 18.09 16.23 -7.91
N SER A 248 17.27 15.29 -7.41
CA SER A 248 16.95 14.06 -8.13
C SER A 248 16.10 14.30 -9.38
N LYS A 249 15.29 15.37 -9.38
CA LYS A 249 14.53 15.84 -10.56
C LYS A 249 15.49 16.38 -11.61
N ASP A 250 16.45 17.21 -11.21
CA ASP A 250 17.43 17.81 -12.14
C ASP A 250 18.32 16.74 -12.79
N LEU A 251 18.77 15.73 -12.04
CA LEU A 251 19.51 14.59 -12.60
C LEU A 251 18.64 13.75 -13.54
N GLY A 252 17.35 13.58 -13.22
CA GLY A 252 16.42 12.87 -14.08
C GLY A 252 16.20 13.57 -15.43
N GLU A 253 16.13 14.90 -15.45
CA GLU A 253 16.05 15.69 -16.69
C GLU A 253 17.32 15.63 -17.53
N GLN A 254 18.48 15.47 -16.88
CA GLN A 254 19.76 15.21 -17.54
C GLN A 254 19.88 13.78 -18.10
N GLY A 255 18.87 12.92 -17.89
CA GLY A 255 18.83 11.57 -18.42
C GLY A 255 19.52 10.51 -17.54
N TYR A 256 19.85 10.84 -16.30
CA TYR A 256 20.41 9.85 -15.37
C TYR A 256 19.37 8.75 -15.08
N ILE A 257 19.85 7.50 -15.03
CA ILE A 257 19.01 6.36 -14.64
C ILE A 257 18.82 6.36 -13.11
N PRO A 258 17.76 5.70 -12.58
CA PRO A 258 17.47 5.72 -11.14
C PRO A 258 18.64 5.32 -10.25
N TYR A 259 19.43 4.31 -10.65
CA TYR A 259 20.57 3.85 -9.86
C TYR A 259 21.69 4.90 -9.76
N ASP A 260 21.95 5.62 -10.84
CA ASP A 260 22.97 6.68 -10.87
C ASP A 260 22.53 7.88 -10.04
N ILE A 261 21.23 8.21 -10.07
CA ILE A 261 20.64 9.22 -9.17
C ILE A 261 20.86 8.80 -7.71
N LEU A 262 20.53 7.56 -7.35
CA LEU A 262 20.68 7.09 -5.97
C LEU A 262 22.14 7.08 -5.51
N THR A 263 23.07 6.61 -6.35
CA THR A 263 24.50 6.56 -6.01
C THR A 263 25.14 7.96 -5.93
N ASN A 264 24.58 8.95 -6.63
CA ASN A 264 24.99 10.36 -6.49
C ASN A 264 24.74 10.90 -5.07
N PHE A 265 23.65 10.50 -4.42
CA PHE A 265 23.27 11.00 -3.09
C PHE A 265 23.75 10.11 -1.95
N TYR A 266 23.66 8.79 -2.12
CA TYR A 266 23.97 7.84 -1.04
C TYR A 266 25.36 7.21 -1.18
N GLY A 267 26.10 7.46 -2.26
CA GLY A 267 27.40 6.84 -2.52
C GLY A 267 27.33 5.54 -3.31
N SER A 268 28.47 5.04 -3.78
CA SER A 268 28.57 3.87 -4.68
C SER A 268 28.55 2.51 -3.99
N ASP A 269 28.52 2.48 -2.65
CA ASP A 269 28.47 1.27 -1.82
C ASP A 269 27.03 0.80 -1.54
N ILE A 270 26.03 1.37 -2.22
CA ILE A 270 24.66 0.88 -2.19
C ILE A 270 24.40 -0.18 -3.27
N VAL A 271 23.52 -1.12 -2.95
CA VAL A 271 22.94 -2.09 -3.87
C VAL A 271 21.42 -1.99 -3.83
N LEU A 272 20.78 -2.36 -4.95
CA LEU A 272 19.35 -2.59 -5.00
C LEU A 272 19.09 -4.09 -4.81
N GLU A 273 18.49 -4.45 -3.68
CA GLU A 273 18.18 -5.84 -3.34
C GLU A 273 16.68 -6.09 -3.43
N ARG A 274 16.29 -7.19 -4.07
CA ARG A 274 14.90 -7.62 -4.17
C ARG A 274 14.60 -8.61 -3.05
N ALA A 275 13.56 -8.32 -2.25
CA ALA A 275 13.07 -9.23 -1.23
C ALA A 275 12.63 -10.57 -1.83
N ARG A 276 13.00 -11.68 -1.19
CA ARG A 276 12.72 -13.03 -1.68
C ARG A 276 11.26 -13.44 -1.52
N SER A 277 10.58 -12.87 -0.52
CA SER A 277 9.20 -13.21 -0.18
C SER A 277 8.34 -11.96 -0.01
N VAL A 278 7.07 -12.14 -0.37
CA VAL A 278 5.99 -11.16 -0.19
C VAL A 278 4.91 -11.85 0.63
N SER A 279 4.72 -11.38 1.86
CA SER A 279 3.70 -11.89 2.77
C SER A 279 2.31 -11.74 2.15
N GLY A 280 1.46 -12.74 2.38
CA GLY A 280 0.11 -12.78 1.80
C GLY A 280 0.05 -13.22 0.33
N SER A 281 1.19 -13.39 -0.35
CA SER A 281 1.23 -14.01 -1.69
C SER A 281 1.36 -15.53 -1.56
N PRO A 282 0.43 -16.34 -2.12
CA PRO A 282 0.52 -17.79 -2.03
C PRO A 282 1.71 -18.36 -2.81
N ARG A 283 2.17 -17.65 -3.86
CA ARG A 283 3.32 -18.04 -4.70
C ARG A 283 4.16 -16.84 -5.12
N SER A 284 5.47 -17.03 -5.20
CA SER A 284 6.41 -16.03 -5.71
C SER A 284 6.35 -15.93 -7.23
N TYR A 285 6.68 -14.74 -7.76
CA TYR A 285 6.77 -14.53 -9.20
C TYR A 285 7.84 -15.45 -9.82
N PRO A 286 7.57 -16.11 -10.96
CA PRO A 286 8.47 -17.08 -11.57
C PRO A 286 9.78 -16.49 -12.13
N GLY A 287 9.94 -15.16 -12.14
CA GLY A 287 11.13 -14.47 -12.64
C GLY A 287 11.06 -14.08 -14.11
N TYR A 288 9.97 -14.39 -14.82
CA TYR A 288 9.75 -14.03 -16.23
C TYR A 288 8.27 -13.77 -16.52
N THR A 289 8.00 -12.94 -17.53
CA THR A 289 6.64 -12.55 -17.93
C THR A 289 5.92 -13.70 -18.61
N LEU A 290 4.68 -14.00 -18.20
CA LEU A 290 3.83 -14.99 -18.88
C LEU A 290 3.07 -14.31 -20.03
N ARG A 291 3.15 -14.87 -21.22
CA ARG A 291 2.49 -14.39 -22.43
C ARG A 291 2.08 -15.56 -23.31
N GLU A 292 1.41 -15.29 -24.43
CA GLU A 292 0.96 -16.33 -25.34
C GLU A 292 2.10 -17.29 -25.74
N GLY A 293 1.81 -18.59 -25.66
CA GLY A 293 2.80 -19.66 -25.85
C GLY A 293 3.51 -20.12 -24.58
N ALA A 294 3.43 -19.37 -23.47
CA ALA A 294 3.92 -19.83 -22.17
C ALA A 294 3.12 -21.05 -21.68
N SER A 295 3.75 -21.92 -20.89
CA SER A 295 3.08 -23.09 -20.33
C SER A 295 3.67 -23.51 -18.98
N GLY A 296 2.97 -24.43 -18.31
CA GLY A 296 3.41 -25.03 -17.05
C GLY A 296 2.72 -24.45 -15.82
N GLU A 297 3.32 -24.71 -14.67
CA GLU A 297 2.73 -24.43 -13.36
C GLU A 297 2.43 -22.94 -13.10
N PRO A 298 3.27 -21.98 -13.52
CA PRO A 298 2.92 -20.56 -13.38
C PRO A 298 1.63 -20.18 -14.12
N VAL A 299 1.42 -20.74 -15.32
CA VAL A 299 0.19 -20.52 -16.11
C VAL A 299 -1.02 -21.15 -15.42
N ARG A 300 -0.89 -22.40 -14.92
CA ARG A 300 -1.97 -23.05 -14.13
C ARG A 300 -2.34 -22.21 -12.92
N THR A 301 -1.34 -21.67 -12.22
CA THR A 301 -1.55 -20.80 -11.05
C THR A 301 -2.34 -19.56 -11.43
N THR A 302 -1.94 -18.85 -12.49
CA THR A 302 -2.66 -17.67 -13.00
C THR A 302 -4.11 -17.99 -13.36
N GLN A 303 -4.33 -19.02 -14.19
CA GLN A 303 -5.67 -19.44 -14.61
C GLN A 303 -6.56 -19.80 -13.39
N THR A 304 -6.00 -20.53 -12.43
CA THR A 304 -6.70 -20.90 -11.18
C THR A 304 -7.10 -19.66 -10.38
N PHE A 305 -6.17 -18.74 -10.15
CA PHE A 305 -6.43 -17.55 -9.35
C PHE A 305 -7.46 -16.65 -10.03
N LEU A 306 -7.32 -16.39 -11.33
CA LEU A 306 -8.26 -15.56 -12.08
C LEU A 306 -9.67 -16.19 -12.15
N ASN A 307 -9.77 -17.51 -12.33
CA ASN A 307 -11.06 -18.21 -12.27
C ASN A 307 -11.73 -18.11 -10.89
N ARG A 308 -10.94 -18.05 -9.80
CA ARG A 308 -11.49 -17.84 -8.45
C ARG A 308 -11.96 -16.40 -8.25
N ILE A 309 -11.15 -15.43 -8.68
CA ILE A 309 -11.46 -14.00 -8.61
C ILE A 309 -12.72 -13.70 -9.43
N SER A 310 -12.90 -14.36 -10.58
CA SER A 310 -14.07 -14.15 -11.45
C SER A 310 -15.41 -14.49 -10.80
N GLN A 311 -15.43 -15.24 -9.70
CA GLN A 311 -16.65 -15.50 -8.92
C GLN A 311 -17.16 -14.23 -8.22
N ASN A 312 -16.25 -13.32 -7.86
CA ASN A 312 -16.55 -12.03 -7.24
C ASN A 312 -16.55 -10.88 -8.27
N PHE A 313 -15.85 -11.06 -9.39
CA PHE A 313 -15.76 -10.11 -10.49
C PHE A 313 -16.20 -10.76 -11.82
N PRO A 314 -17.52 -10.88 -12.08
CA PRO A 314 -18.06 -11.70 -13.17
C PRO A 314 -17.68 -11.26 -14.58
N LEU A 315 -17.19 -10.02 -14.75
CA LEU A 315 -16.67 -9.53 -16.02
C LEU A 315 -15.41 -10.30 -16.46
N ILE A 316 -14.61 -10.83 -15.53
CA ILE A 316 -13.43 -11.63 -15.84
C ILE A 316 -13.90 -12.97 -16.41
N PRO A 317 -13.56 -13.32 -17.67
CA PRO A 317 -14.01 -14.58 -18.27
C PRO A 317 -13.35 -15.77 -17.57
N LYS A 318 -14.06 -16.88 -17.43
CA LYS A 318 -13.47 -18.15 -16.96
C LYS A 318 -12.75 -18.86 -18.11
N VAL A 319 -11.63 -19.50 -17.81
CA VAL A 319 -10.84 -20.28 -18.77
C VAL A 319 -10.57 -21.69 -18.24
N ALA A 320 -10.20 -22.62 -19.12
CA ALA A 320 -9.71 -23.93 -18.68
C ALA A 320 -8.37 -23.79 -17.94
N VAL A 321 -8.20 -24.53 -16.84
CA VAL A 321 -6.91 -24.60 -16.12
C VAL A 321 -6.06 -25.70 -16.73
N ASP A 322 -5.58 -25.46 -17.94
CA ASP A 322 -4.81 -26.43 -18.73
C ASP A 322 -3.29 -26.19 -18.67
N GLY A 323 -2.86 -25.08 -18.06
CA GLY A 323 -1.46 -24.69 -17.98
C GLY A 323 -0.89 -24.23 -19.32
N LYS A 324 -1.72 -23.82 -20.28
CA LYS A 324 -1.32 -23.29 -21.58
C LYS A 324 -1.81 -21.85 -21.72
N TYR A 325 -0.89 -20.94 -21.97
CA TYR A 325 -1.21 -19.53 -22.12
C TYR A 325 -1.62 -19.27 -23.56
N GLY A 326 -2.92 -19.41 -23.85
CA GLY A 326 -3.50 -19.16 -25.17
C GLY A 326 -4.28 -17.84 -25.27
N PRO A 327 -5.01 -17.62 -26.37
CA PRO A 327 -5.84 -16.43 -26.58
C PRO A 327 -6.88 -16.20 -25.47
N SER A 328 -7.46 -17.28 -24.94
CA SER A 328 -8.45 -17.21 -23.86
C SER A 328 -7.85 -16.69 -22.55
N THR A 329 -6.66 -17.17 -22.18
CA THR A 329 -5.93 -16.67 -20.99
C THR A 329 -5.50 -15.22 -21.20
N THR A 330 -5.00 -14.87 -22.40
CA THR A 330 -4.67 -13.49 -22.75
C THR A 330 -5.85 -12.54 -22.55
N GLN A 331 -7.04 -12.92 -23.04
CA GLN A 331 -8.25 -12.13 -22.85
C GLN A 331 -8.67 -12.03 -21.38
N GLN A 332 -8.57 -13.13 -20.63
CA GLN A 332 -8.84 -13.14 -19.19
C GLN A 332 -7.94 -12.15 -18.43
N VAL A 333 -6.65 -12.11 -18.77
CA VAL A 333 -5.69 -11.18 -18.14
C VAL A 333 -5.96 -9.74 -18.52
N LYS A 334 -6.29 -9.44 -19.79
CA LYS A 334 -6.65 -8.07 -20.21
C LYS A 334 -7.83 -7.51 -19.44
N VAL A 335 -8.88 -8.31 -19.24
CA VAL A 335 -10.06 -7.89 -18.48
C VAL A 335 -9.71 -7.67 -17.01
N PHE A 336 -8.91 -8.56 -16.40
CA PHE A 336 -8.41 -8.35 -15.04
C PHE A 336 -7.61 -7.04 -14.94
N GLN A 337 -6.66 -6.81 -15.85
CA GLN A 337 -5.85 -5.60 -15.89
C GLN A 337 -6.70 -4.34 -16.00
N GLN A 338 -7.71 -4.36 -16.88
CA GLN A 338 -8.67 -3.27 -17.03
C GLN A 338 -9.40 -2.96 -15.72
N ILE A 339 -9.96 -3.99 -15.05
CA ILE A 339 -10.72 -3.82 -13.80
C ILE A 339 -9.86 -3.22 -12.69
N PHE A 340 -8.59 -3.63 -12.60
CA PHE A 340 -7.70 -3.25 -11.51
C PHE A 340 -6.71 -2.12 -11.87
N GLY A 341 -6.95 -1.42 -12.99
CA GLY A 341 -6.18 -0.24 -13.38
C GLY A 341 -4.72 -0.52 -13.76
N LEU A 342 -4.44 -1.72 -14.28
CA LEU A 342 -3.13 -2.09 -14.82
C LEU A 342 -3.09 -1.89 -16.34
N PRO A 343 -1.89 -1.76 -16.95
CA PRO A 343 -1.73 -1.78 -18.40
C PRO A 343 -2.35 -3.05 -19.01
N GLN A 344 -3.21 -2.91 -20.01
CA GLN A 344 -3.99 -4.01 -20.60
C GLN A 344 -3.18 -4.80 -21.65
N THR A 345 -1.98 -5.26 -21.29
CA THR A 345 -1.08 -5.98 -22.19
C THR A 345 -1.61 -7.37 -22.54
N GLY A 346 -2.37 -7.99 -21.63
CA GLY A 346 -2.70 -9.41 -21.69
C GLY A 346 -1.53 -10.32 -21.36
N GLU A 347 -0.45 -9.75 -20.81
CA GLU A 347 0.71 -10.47 -20.29
C GLU A 347 0.70 -10.41 -18.77
N VAL A 348 1.22 -11.44 -18.10
CA VAL A 348 1.40 -11.46 -16.64
C VAL A 348 2.86 -11.16 -16.33
N ASP A 349 3.16 -9.89 -16.21
CA ASP A 349 4.43 -9.39 -15.71
C ASP A 349 4.47 -9.42 -14.16
N TYR A 350 5.55 -8.89 -13.59
CA TYR A 350 5.77 -8.84 -12.15
C TYR A 350 4.61 -8.14 -11.41
N ALA A 351 4.20 -6.97 -11.89
CA ALA A 351 3.13 -6.16 -11.31
C ALA A 351 1.78 -6.88 -11.37
N THR A 352 1.46 -7.48 -12.52
CA THR A 352 0.22 -8.22 -12.76
C THR A 352 0.16 -9.47 -11.88
N TRP A 353 1.24 -10.25 -11.77
CA TRP A 353 1.30 -11.45 -10.93
C TRP A 353 0.91 -11.13 -9.48
N TYR A 354 1.60 -10.17 -8.85
CA TYR A 354 1.33 -9.85 -7.45
C TYR A 354 0.00 -9.14 -7.23
N LYS A 355 -0.54 -8.43 -8.23
CA LYS A 355 -1.92 -7.93 -8.15
C LYS A 355 -2.93 -9.08 -8.17
N ILE A 356 -2.74 -10.08 -9.05
CA ILE A 356 -3.60 -11.29 -9.07
C ILE A 356 -3.52 -12.01 -7.72
N SER A 357 -2.31 -12.25 -7.19
CA SER A 357 -2.12 -12.92 -5.90
C SER A 357 -2.80 -12.17 -4.74
N ALA A 358 -2.64 -10.84 -4.67
CA ALA A 358 -3.26 -10.04 -3.62
C ALA A 358 -4.79 -10.09 -3.66
N ILE A 359 -5.39 -9.94 -4.86
CA ILE A 359 -6.83 -10.01 -5.02
C ILE A 359 -7.35 -11.43 -4.74
N PHE A 360 -6.64 -12.46 -5.17
CA PHE A 360 -6.97 -13.86 -4.86
C PHE A 360 -7.04 -14.09 -3.35
N THR A 361 -5.99 -13.74 -2.61
CA THR A 361 -5.95 -13.88 -1.14
C THR A 361 -7.08 -13.09 -0.48
N GLY A 362 -7.38 -11.88 -0.98
CA GLY A 362 -8.49 -11.08 -0.48
C GLY A 362 -9.85 -11.76 -0.64
N VAL A 363 -10.15 -12.28 -1.84
CA VAL A 363 -11.45 -12.93 -2.09
C VAL A 363 -11.59 -14.30 -1.43
N THR A 364 -10.48 -15.02 -1.20
CA THR A 364 -10.51 -16.30 -0.48
C THR A 364 -10.73 -16.09 1.02
N LYS A 365 -10.03 -15.13 1.65
CA LYS A 365 -10.26 -14.77 3.06
C LYS A 365 -11.71 -14.33 3.30
N ILE A 366 -12.31 -13.56 2.38
CA ILE A 366 -13.73 -13.18 2.46
C ILE A 366 -14.64 -14.41 2.39
N ALA A 367 -14.32 -15.38 1.52
CA ALA A 367 -15.12 -16.59 1.39
C ALA A 367 -15.00 -17.49 2.62
N GLU A 368 -13.80 -17.63 3.18
CA GLU A 368 -13.55 -18.34 4.45
C GLU A 368 -14.38 -17.73 5.59
N LEU A 369 -14.35 -16.40 5.75
CA LEU A 369 -15.16 -15.69 6.74
C LEU A 369 -16.67 -15.90 6.52
N ARG A 370 -17.12 -15.92 5.27
CA ARG A 370 -18.53 -16.20 4.92
C ARG A 370 -18.93 -17.66 5.14
N SER A 371 -18.02 -18.62 4.98
CA SER A 371 -18.27 -20.02 5.33
C SER A 371 -18.37 -20.21 6.83
N VAL A 372 -17.51 -19.54 7.63
CA VAL A 372 -17.61 -19.56 9.10
C VAL A 372 -18.93 -18.97 9.57
N ASN A 373 -19.39 -17.87 8.96
CA ASN A 373 -20.70 -17.28 9.30
C ASN A 373 -21.91 -18.08 8.79
N LYS A 374 -21.70 -19.10 7.93
CA LYS A 374 -22.78 -19.96 7.40
C LYS A 374 -22.92 -21.28 8.16
N GLU A 375 -21.88 -21.70 8.87
CA GLU A 375 -22.00 -22.73 9.89
C GLU A 375 -22.57 -22.05 11.14
N GLU A 376 -23.88 -22.18 11.38
CA GLU A 376 -24.44 -21.88 12.70
C GLU A 376 -23.66 -22.73 13.72
N ILE A 377 -22.74 -22.10 14.47
CA ILE A 377 -22.07 -22.77 15.57
C ILE A 377 -23.16 -23.08 16.60
N GLU A 378 -23.62 -24.33 16.63
CA GLU A 378 -24.48 -24.81 17.70
C GLU A 378 -23.67 -24.75 19.00
N TYR A 379 -24.17 -24.02 20.00
CA TYR A 379 -23.57 -23.97 21.33
C TYR A 379 -24.29 -24.96 22.24
N GLU A 380 -23.54 -25.75 22.99
CA GLU A 380 -24.09 -26.54 24.11
C GLU A 380 -23.72 -25.91 25.45
N ASP A 381 -24.61 -26.04 26.43
CA ASP A 381 -24.34 -25.63 27.80
C ASP A 381 -23.63 -26.79 28.53
N PHE A 382 -22.36 -26.59 28.90
CA PHE A 382 -21.67 -27.49 29.81
C PHE A 382 -22.19 -27.22 31.21
N ILE A 383 -22.89 -28.20 31.76
CA ILE A 383 -23.32 -28.21 33.17
C ILE A 383 -22.34 -29.12 33.91
N PRO A 384 -21.44 -28.56 34.75
CA PRO A 384 -20.51 -29.37 35.52
C PRO A 384 -21.26 -30.34 36.44
N HIS A 385 -20.74 -31.55 36.57
CA HIS A 385 -21.35 -32.60 37.39
C HIS A 385 -21.48 -32.14 38.85
N CYS A 386 -22.72 -32.03 39.35
CA CYS A 386 -23.00 -31.63 40.72
C CYS A 386 -23.15 -32.87 41.62
N PRO A 387 -22.34 -33.03 42.68
CA PRO A 387 -22.42 -34.18 43.58
C PRO A 387 -23.57 -34.11 44.60
N TYR A 388 -24.39 -33.05 44.60
CA TYR A 388 -25.49 -32.86 45.56
C TYR A 388 -26.84 -32.69 44.84
N SER A 389 -27.88 -33.42 45.27
CA SER A 389 -29.23 -33.28 44.73
C SER A 389 -29.89 -31.99 45.26
N GLY A 390 -30.29 -31.08 44.36
CA GLY A 390 -31.13 -29.93 44.69
C GLY A 390 -30.44 -28.56 44.77
N ALA A 391 -29.25 -28.39 44.18
CA ALA A 391 -28.59 -27.07 44.10
C ALA A 391 -29.31 -26.12 43.11
N PRO A 392 -29.84 -24.96 43.54
CA PRO A 392 -30.34 -23.95 42.62
C PRO A 392 -29.17 -23.17 41.98
N ASP A 393 -29.28 -22.90 40.69
CA ASP A 393 -28.29 -22.21 39.83
C ASP A 393 -26.90 -22.86 39.72
N LEU A 394 -26.80 -23.86 38.84
CA LEU A 394 -25.51 -24.37 38.38
C LEU A 394 -24.90 -23.46 37.30
N PRO A 395 -23.61 -23.12 37.40
CA PRO A 395 -22.93 -22.32 36.38
C PRO A 395 -22.91 -23.08 35.06
N ARG A 396 -23.37 -22.42 33.99
CA ARG A 396 -23.37 -22.97 32.63
C ARG A 396 -22.27 -22.31 31.82
N ILE A 397 -21.43 -23.12 31.18
CA ILE A 397 -20.40 -22.63 30.27
C ILE A 397 -20.84 -23.01 28.86
N ARG A 398 -21.14 -22.02 28.01
CA ARG A 398 -21.41 -22.29 26.59
C ARG A 398 -20.12 -22.66 25.88
N TYR A 399 -20.14 -23.75 25.13
CA TYR A 399 -19.02 -24.18 24.29
C TYR A 399 -19.51 -24.60 22.90
N PRO A 400 -18.67 -24.49 21.86
CA PRO A 400 -19.01 -24.91 20.50
C PRO A 400 -19.20 -26.42 20.45
N LYS A 401 -20.27 -26.88 19.80
CA LYS A 401 -20.49 -28.29 19.47
C LYS A 401 -19.58 -28.65 18.28
N ASN A 402 -18.71 -29.64 18.44
CA ASN A 402 -17.81 -30.11 17.38
C ASN A 402 -18.54 -30.93 16.31
#